data_AF-A0A934XWV9-F1
#
_entry.id   AF-A0A934XWV9-F1
#
_cell.length_a   1.000
_cell.length_b   1.000
_cell.length_c   1.000
_cell.angle_alpha   90.00
_cell.angle_beta   90.00
_cell.angle_gamma   90.00
#
_symmetry.space_group_name_H-M   'P 1'
#
loop_
_entity.id
_entity.type
_entity.pdbx_description
1 polymer ?
#
loop_
_entity_poly.entity_id
_entity_poly.type
_entity_poly.pdbx_seq_one_letter_code
_entity_poly.pdbx_strand_id
1 'polypeptide(L)'
;MATSSYTNLFGGTVAAGLSGVTTLVNRLNGVYERDVALRFVLVANNDLIVYTNSNVGPIGAIPTGPNPIIQTTIDNAIGFANYDIGHAVGGSGGGGAITPLGNVCTAQKSQGFTSFDTAIGDIFDIDFVSHELGHQLGGSHTWNGCSDQQAGQWTATSAMEPSSGTTIMAYAGICSDNLQPNSDANLHARTFTQLVARLALDETSTAPTCGSNTPTGNQTPNVTAAADLTIPEQTPFQLTVAANDPDGDVLVYNWEELDTGTRGAPTATGDNGTAPLFRSFNPTTSPTRNFPSLPYILDNSNIPPATISLPPAAGKLLHGRTLAESGERHPRDELPCHCRR
;
A
#
# COMPACT_ATOMS: atom_id res chain seq x y z
N MET A 1 -7.61 -14.46 12.22
CA MET A 1 -8.88 -14.80 12.90
C MET A 1 -10.02 -14.34 12.01
N ALA A 2 -11.08 -15.15 11.88
CA ALA A 2 -12.29 -14.77 11.15
C ALA A 2 -13.49 -14.74 12.11
N THR A 3 -14.27 -13.65 12.10
CA THR A 3 -15.51 -13.59 12.88
C THR A 3 -16.60 -14.46 12.26
N SER A 4 -17.67 -14.71 13.02
CA SER A 4 -18.84 -15.41 12.50
C SER A 4 -19.49 -14.71 11.31
N SER A 5 -19.49 -13.37 11.28
CA SER A 5 -20.04 -12.60 10.15
C SER A 5 -19.23 -12.82 8.88
N TYR A 6 -17.89 -12.85 8.97
CA TYR A 6 -17.05 -13.17 7.82
C TYR A 6 -17.28 -14.60 7.35
N THR A 7 -17.25 -15.57 8.27
CA THR A 7 -17.44 -16.99 7.96
C THR A 7 -18.79 -17.25 7.28
N ASN A 8 -19.85 -16.52 7.64
CA ASN A 8 -21.17 -16.64 7.01
C ASN A 8 -21.19 -16.30 5.52
N LEU A 9 -20.34 -15.36 5.08
CA LEU A 9 -20.20 -15.01 3.66
C LEU A 9 -19.75 -16.19 2.80
N PHE A 10 -19.09 -17.17 3.40
CA PHE A 10 -18.56 -18.36 2.72
C PHE A 10 -19.37 -19.63 3.03
N GLY A 11 -20.47 -19.56 3.77
CA GLY A 11 -21.33 -20.71 4.08
C GLY A 11 -21.32 -21.16 5.54
N GLY A 12 -20.71 -20.39 6.45
CA GLY A 12 -20.98 -20.48 7.89
C GLY A 12 -20.28 -21.62 8.64
N THR A 13 -19.44 -22.41 7.98
CA THR A 13 -18.63 -23.47 8.61
C THR A 13 -17.17 -23.04 8.77
N VAL A 14 -16.46 -23.64 9.72
CA VAL A 14 -15.01 -23.39 9.92
C VAL A 14 -14.22 -23.62 8.63
N ALA A 15 -14.50 -24.72 7.92
CA ALA A 15 -13.82 -25.03 6.66
C ALA A 15 -14.06 -23.95 5.59
N ALA A 16 -15.29 -23.44 5.51
CA ALA A 16 -15.63 -22.43 4.52
C ALA A 16 -15.06 -21.04 4.87
N GLY A 17 -15.08 -20.66 6.15
CA GLY A 17 -14.40 -19.45 6.62
C GLY A 17 -12.90 -19.50 6.36
N LEU A 18 -12.25 -20.64 6.62
CA LEU A 18 -10.84 -20.85 6.32
C LEU A 18 -10.55 -20.79 4.81
N SER A 19 -11.47 -21.27 3.96
CA SER A 19 -11.37 -21.10 2.50
C SER A 19 -11.39 -19.63 2.10
N GLY A 20 -12.27 -18.82 2.67
CA GLY A 20 -12.31 -17.37 2.44
C GLY A 20 -11.01 -16.68 2.83
N VAL A 21 -10.51 -16.98 4.04
CA VAL A 21 -9.21 -16.48 4.53
C VAL A 21 -8.06 -16.90 3.62
N THR A 22 -8.08 -18.12 3.09
CA THR A 22 -7.05 -18.62 2.17
C THR A 22 -7.06 -17.85 0.85
N THR A 23 -8.24 -17.58 0.29
CA THR A 23 -8.39 -16.75 -0.92
C THR A 23 -7.85 -15.34 -0.69
N LEU A 24 -8.21 -14.71 0.42
CA LEU A 24 -7.70 -13.40 0.82
C LEU A 24 -6.17 -13.39 0.92
N VAL A 25 -5.57 -14.33 1.65
CA VAL A 25 -4.11 -14.41 1.81
C VAL A 25 -3.40 -14.63 0.46
N ASN A 26 -3.97 -15.43 -0.43
CA ASN A 26 -3.42 -15.60 -1.77
C ASN A 26 -3.47 -14.29 -2.57
N ARG A 27 -4.54 -13.50 -2.45
CA ARG A 27 -4.66 -12.20 -3.12
C ARG A 27 -3.63 -11.21 -2.60
N LEU A 28 -3.43 -11.15 -1.28
CA LEU A 28 -2.42 -10.33 -0.62
C LEU A 28 -1.00 -10.72 -1.05
N ASN A 29 -0.69 -12.03 -1.09
CA ASN A 29 0.62 -12.51 -1.53
C ASN A 29 0.95 -12.06 -2.97
N GLY A 30 -0.05 -11.93 -3.85
CA GLY A 30 0.16 -11.39 -5.20
C GLY A 30 0.67 -9.94 -5.22
N VAL A 31 0.44 -9.16 -4.16
CA VAL A 31 0.98 -7.81 -3.99
C VAL A 31 2.30 -7.86 -3.23
N TYR A 32 2.32 -8.41 -2.01
CA TYR A 32 3.49 -8.30 -1.14
C TYR A 32 4.69 -9.13 -1.60
N GLU A 33 4.49 -10.24 -2.32
CA GLU A 33 5.61 -10.99 -2.90
C GLU A 33 6.26 -10.22 -4.04
N ARG A 34 5.44 -9.56 -4.88
CA ARG A 34 5.91 -8.70 -5.97
C ARG A 34 6.59 -7.45 -5.42
N ASP A 35 5.98 -6.84 -4.39
CA ASP A 35 6.35 -5.48 -4.00
C ASP A 35 7.52 -5.42 -3.02
N VAL A 36 7.59 -6.35 -2.06
CA VAL A 36 8.57 -6.28 -0.96
C VAL A 36 9.16 -7.66 -0.64
N ALA A 37 9.04 -8.62 -1.56
CA ALA A 37 9.47 -10.01 -1.37
C ALA A 37 8.92 -10.67 -0.08
N LEU A 38 7.70 -10.30 0.34
CA LEU A 38 7.08 -10.78 1.56
C LEU A 38 5.93 -11.74 1.24
N ARG A 39 5.92 -12.90 1.90
CA ARG A 39 4.85 -13.90 1.80
C ARG A 39 4.18 -14.13 3.13
N PHE A 40 2.87 -13.98 3.17
CA PHE A 40 2.03 -14.43 4.27
C PHE A 40 1.75 -15.92 4.16
N VAL A 41 1.92 -16.63 5.27
CA VAL A 41 1.64 -18.06 5.39
C VAL A 41 0.67 -18.25 6.56
N LEU A 42 -0.43 -18.95 6.31
CA LEU A 42 -1.34 -19.34 7.39
C LEU A 42 -0.64 -20.36 8.29
N VAL A 43 -0.47 -20.00 9.56
CA VAL A 43 0.11 -20.86 10.59
C VAL A 43 -0.81 -22.06 10.89
N ALA A 44 -0.23 -23.11 11.48
CA ALA A 44 -1.00 -24.27 11.94
C ALA A 44 -2.09 -23.84 12.95
N ASN A 45 -3.14 -24.66 13.05
CA ASN A 45 -4.28 -24.45 13.96
C ASN A 45 -5.11 -23.17 13.68
N ASN A 46 -5.00 -22.56 12.49
CA ASN A 46 -5.77 -21.37 12.13
C ASN A 46 -7.29 -21.62 12.18
N ASP A 47 -7.73 -22.86 11.98
CA ASP A 47 -9.12 -23.29 12.12
C ASP A 47 -9.70 -23.05 13.53
N LEU A 48 -8.85 -23.02 14.58
CA LEU A 48 -9.28 -22.72 15.95
C LEU A 48 -9.74 -21.28 16.17
N ILE A 49 -9.36 -20.37 15.25
CA ILE A 49 -9.70 -18.94 15.29
C ILE A 49 -10.61 -18.54 14.13
N VAL A 50 -11.41 -19.49 13.63
CA VAL A 50 -12.51 -19.26 12.69
C VAL A 50 -13.83 -19.47 13.44
N TYR A 51 -14.58 -18.38 13.63
CA TYR A 51 -15.82 -18.39 14.40
C TYR A 51 -17.04 -18.56 13.49
N THR A 52 -18.13 -19.10 14.05
CA THR A 52 -19.37 -19.45 13.33
C THR A 52 -20.57 -18.90 14.10
N ASN A 53 -21.80 -19.00 13.57
CA ASN A 53 -22.97 -18.53 14.32
C ASN A 53 -23.23 -19.31 15.62
N SER A 54 -22.86 -20.58 15.68
CA SER A 54 -22.94 -21.39 16.92
C SER A 54 -21.88 -21.01 17.96
N ASN A 55 -20.81 -20.33 17.55
CA ASN A 55 -19.76 -19.81 18.42
C ASN A 55 -19.22 -18.52 17.82
N VAL A 56 -19.79 -17.38 18.22
CA VAL A 56 -19.44 -16.06 17.70
C VAL A 56 -18.07 -15.55 18.13
N GLY A 57 -17.39 -16.29 19.02
CA GLY A 57 -16.07 -15.94 19.49
C GLY A 57 -16.04 -14.72 20.42
N PRO A 58 -14.84 -14.39 20.94
CA PRO A 58 -14.66 -13.38 21.98
C PRO A 58 -14.75 -11.94 21.47
N ILE A 59 -14.61 -11.73 20.15
CA ILE A 59 -14.76 -10.41 19.51
C ILE A 59 -16.13 -10.19 18.85
N GLY A 60 -17.04 -11.15 18.98
CA GLY A 60 -18.39 -11.09 18.43
C GLY A 60 -18.44 -11.06 16.90
N ALA A 61 -19.62 -10.69 16.37
CA ALA A 61 -19.85 -10.62 14.93
C ALA A 61 -19.34 -9.33 14.28
N ILE A 62 -19.19 -8.25 15.04
CA ILE A 62 -18.76 -6.94 14.55
C ILE A 62 -17.62 -6.46 15.46
N PRO A 63 -16.35 -6.60 15.04
CA PRO A 63 -15.23 -6.07 15.80
C PRO A 63 -15.25 -4.55 15.78
N THR A 64 -14.96 -3.92 16.93
CA THR A 64 -14.83 -2.46 17.04
C THR A 64 -13.41 -2.09 17.45
N GLY A 65 -12.70 -1.40 16.56
CA GLY A 65 -11.38 -0.86 16.83
C GLY A 65 -10.27 -1.93 16.93
N PRO A 66 -9.01 -1.49 17.00
CA PRO A 66 -7.92 -2.42 17.29
C PRO A 66 -8.08 -2.90 18.73
N ASN A 67 -8.07 -4.21 18.93
CA ASN A 67 -8.65 -4.81 20.13
C ASN A 67 -7.69 -5.79 20.81
N PRO A 68 -7.27 -5.56 22.07
CA PRO A 68 -6.45 -6.49 22.85
C PRO A 68 -7.07 -7.88 23.05
N ILE A 69 -8.40 -8.01 22.86
CA ILE A 69 -9.09 -9.30 22.85
C ILE A 69 -8.65 -10.13 21.64
N ILE A 70 -8.43 -9.52 20.46
CA ILE A 70 -7.88 -10.22 19.28
C ILE A 70 -6.52 -10.83 19.66
N GLN A 71 -5.67 -10.03 20.31
CA GLN A 71 -4.35 -10.48 20.80
C GLN A 71 -4.45 -11.68 21.74
N THR A 72 -5.21 -11.53 22.82
CA THR A 72 -5.42 -12.62 23.79
C THR A 72 -6.03 -13.87 23.16
N THR A 73 -6.92 -13.71 22.18
CA THR A 73 -7.60 -14.82 21.50
C THR A 73 -6.64 -15.63 20.66
N ILE A 74 -5.84 -14.96 19.83
CA ILE A 74 -4.85 -15.62 18.98
C ILE A 74 -3.73 -16.23 19.85
N ASP A 75 -3.28 -15.53 20.90
CA ASP A 75 -2.27 -16.05 21.82
C ASP A 75 -2.73 -17.33 22.54
N ASN A 76 -3.98 -17.38 23.00
CA ASN A 76 -4.50 -18.56 23.70
C ASN A 76 -4.71 -19.76 22.76
N ALA A 77 -5.11 -19.53 21.51
CA ALA A 77 -5.40 -20.60 20.57
C ALA A 77 -4.16 -21.10 19.82
N ILE A 78 -3.28 -20.19 19.40
CA ILE A 78 -2.12 -20.47 18.54
C ILE A 78 -0.82 -20.49 19.34
N GLY A 79 -0.72 -19.67 20.40
CA GLY A 79 0.50 -19.45 21.17
C GLY A 79 1.32 -18.30 20.60
N PHE A 80 1.71 -17.35 21.45
CA PHE A 80 2.43 -16.12 21.05
C PHE A 80 3.67 -16.40 20.20
N ALA A 81 4.43 -17.46 20.47
CA ALA A 81 5.65 -17.79 19.73
C ALA A 81 5.41 -18.39 18.33
N ASN A 82 4.17 -18.78 18.01
CA ASN A 82 3.86 -19.59 16.82
C ASN A 82 3.31 -18.78 15.63
N TYR A 83 3.36 -17.45 15.70
CA TYR A 83 2.93 -16.57 14.61
C TYR A 83 3.65 -15.22 14.65
N ASP A 84 3.81 -14.56 13.50
CA ASP A 84 4.51 -13.27 13.36
C ASP A 84 3.56 -12.07 13.35
N ILE A 85 2.36 -12.28 12.80
CA ILE A 85 1.30 -11.28 12.67
C ILE A 85 -0.06 -11.97 12.83
N GLY A 86 -0.98 -11.32 13.53
CA GLY A 86 -2.38 -11.71 13.56
C GLY A 86 -3.26 -10.55 13.13
N HIS A 87 -4.39 -10.89 12.54
CA HIS A 87 -5.36 -9.94 12.04
C HIS A 87 -6.75 -10.55 12.10
N ALA A 88 -7.75 -9.75 12.49
CA ALA A 88 -9.14 -10.17 12.51
C ALA A 88 -9.89 -9.68 11.27
N VAL A 89 -10.60 -10.57 10.58
CA VAL A 89 -11.48 -10.20 9.46
C VAL A 89 -12.95 -10.38 9.83
N GLY A 90 -13.77 -9.40 9.47
CA GLY A 90 -15.21 -9.37 9.72
C GLY A 90 -16.04 -9.12 8.46
N GLY A 91 -17.20 -9.77 8.37
CA GLY A 91 -18.15 -9.65 7.25
C GLY A 91 -19.36 -8.78 7.57
N SER A 92 -19.23 -7.86 8.53
CA SER A 92 -20.27 -6.91 8.92
C SER A 92 -19.64 -5.68 9.57
N GLY A 93 -20.23 -4.52 9.32
CA GLY A 93 -19.69 -3.21 9.67
C GLY A 93 -18.80 -2.66 8.55
N GLY A 94 -17.89 -1.75 8.91
CA GLY A 94 -16.99 -1.12 7.94
C GLY A 94 -15.77 -0.53 8.61
N GLY A 95 -14.63 -0.65 7.93
CA GLY A 95 -13.36 -0.01 8.28
C GLY A 95 -12.30 -1.00 8.74
N GLY A 96 -11.19 -0.44 9.18
CA GLY A 96 -10.08 -1.19 9.74
C GLY A 96 -9.30 -0.31 10.70
N ALA A 97 -8.53 -0.96 11.56
CA ALA A 97 -7.53 -0.26 12.35
C ALA A 97 -6.53 -1.25 12.93
N ILE A 98 -5.39 -0.69 13.31
CA ILE A 98 -4.30 -1.40 14.00
C ILE A 98 -3.81 -0.55 15.16
N THR A 99 -3.11 -1.17 16.11
CA THR A 99 -2.37 -0.43 17.12
C THR A 99 -1.20 -1.27 17.68
N PRO A 100 -0.01 -0.67 17.88
CA PRO A 100 0.50 0.54 17.25
C PRO A 100 0.84 0.33 15.76
N LEU A 101 1.21 1.40 15.04
CA LEU A 101 1.83 1.29 13.70
C LEU A 101 3.07 0.41 13.75
N GLY A 102 3.24 -0.49 12.77
CA GLY A 102 4.39 -1.38 12.72
C GLY A 102 4.39 -2.38 13.88
N ASN A 103 3.24 -2.93 14.27
CA ASN A 103 3.13 -3.86 15.40
C ASN A 103 3.51 -5.32 15.06
N VAL A 104 3.84 -5.64 13.82
CA VAL A 104 4.35 -6.98 13.44
C VAL A 104 5.49 -7.42 14.36
N CYS A 105 5.39 -8.64 14.90
CA CYS A 105 6.38 -9.24 15.79
C CYS A 105 6.67 -8.48 17.09
N THR A 106 5.79 -7.57 17.50
CA THR A 106 5.81 -6.97 18.84
C THR A 106 4.83 -7.69 19.77
N ALA A 107 4.67 -7.19 21.00
CA ALA A 107 3.67 -7.69 21.94
C ALA A 107 2.21 -7.41 21.50
N GLN A 108 1.98 -6.56 20.49
CA GLN A 108 0.66 -6.19 19.97
C GLN A 108 0.45 -6.65 18.52
N LYS A 109 1.25 -7.62 18.06
CA LYS A 109 1.28 -8.13 16.69
C LYS A 109 -0.02 -8.71 16.14
N SER A 110 -1.04 -8.81 16.98
CA SER A 110 -2.38 -9.23 16.58
C SER A 110 -3.50 -8.34 17.06
N GLN A 111 -3.26 -7.03 17.19
CA GLN A 111 -4.32 -6.07 17.51
C GLN A 111 -4.94 -5.40 16.28
N GLY A 112 -4.69 -5.91 15.08
CA GLY A 112 -5.28 -5.42 13.84
C GLY A 112 -6.62 -6.05 13.51
N PHE A 113 -7.50 -5.28 12.88
CA PHE A 113 -8.74 -5.79 12.31
C PHE A 113 -9.15 -5.04 11.04
N THR A 114 -9.96 -5.72 10.24
CA THR A 114 -10.67 -5.16 9.09
C THR A 114 -12.06 -5.79 9.05
N SER A 115 -13.10 -4.97 8.83
CA SER A 115 -14.43 -5.47 8.54
C SER A 115 -15.12 -4.68 7.44
N PHE A 116 -15.96 -5.37 6.67
CA PHE A 116 -16.76 -4.76 5.63
C PHE A 116 -18.02 -5.60 5.38
N ASP A 117 -19.16 -4.96 5.11
CA ASP A 117 -20.43 -5.66 4.86
C ASP A 117 -20.36 -6.60 3.65
N THR A 118 -19.52 -6.28 2.66
CA THR A 118 -19.25 -7.16 1.50
C THR A 118 -17.78 -7.58 1.49
N ALA A 119 -17.35 -8.30 2.53
CA ALA A 119 -15.96 -8.71 2.73
C ALA A 119 -15.47 -9.82 1.77
N ILE A 120 -15.59 -9.57 0.45
CA ILE A 120 -15.18 -10.47 -0.63
C ILE A 120 -14.59 -9.64 -1.78
N GLY A 121 -13.45 -10.07 -2.32
CA GLY A 121 -12.85 -9.51 -3.52
C GLY A 121 -12.05 -8.23 -3.26
N ASP A 122 -11.56 -7.61 -4.33
CA ASP A 122 -10.51 -6.58 -4.24
C ASP A 122 -10.86 -5.36 -3.38
N ILE A 123 -12.14 -4.95 -3.29
CA ILE A 123 -12.52 -3.88 -2.34
C ILE A 123 -12.12 -4.30 -0.93
N PHE A 124 -12.46 -5.51 -0.50
CA PHE A 124 -12.08 -5.98 0.83
C PHE A 124 -10.59 -6.32 0.93
N ASP A 125 -10.08 -7.09 -0.02
CA ASP A 125 -8.75 -7.68 0.04
C ASP A 125 -7.64 -6.62 -0.14
N ILE A 126 -7.82 -5.68 -1.07
CA ILE A 126 -6.84 -4.64 -1.43
C ILE A 126 -7.11 -3.34 -0.68
N ASP A 127 -8.31 -2.76 -0.81
CA ASP A 127 -8.54 -1.41 -0.27
C ASP A 127 -8.58 -1.39 1.26
N PHE A 128 -9.01 -2.48 1.90
CA PHE A 128 -9.11 -2.54 3.36
C PHE A 128 -8.05 -3.46 3.99
N VAL A 129 -8.04 -4.77 3.69
CA VAL A 129 -7.13 -5.69 4.42
C VAL A 129 -5.68 -5.39 4.10
N SER A 130 -5.32 -5.22 2.82
CA SER A 130 -3.94 -4.85 2.46
C SER A 130 -3.54 -3.51 3.04
N HIS A 131 -4.44 -2.54 3.13
CA HIS A 131 -4.17 -1.25 3.78
C HIS A 131 -3.80 -1.43 5.25
N GLU A 132 -4.63 -2.15 6.01
CA GLU A 132 -4.37 -2.37 7.44
C GLU A 132 -3.13 -3.22 7.70
N LEU A 133 -2.88 -4.23 6.86
CA LEU A 133 -1.63 -4.99 6.93
C LEU A 133 -0.42 -4.11 6.61
N GLY A 134 -0.53 -3.20 5.64
CA GLY A 134 0.49 -2.19 5.37
C GLY A 134 0.84 -1.38 6.62
N HIS A 135 -0.16 -0.97 7.40
CA HIS A 135 0.07 -0.35 8.71
C HIS A 135 0.71 -1.29 9.74
N GLN A 136 0.29 -2.56 9.85
CA GLN A 136 0.95 -3.52 10.76
C GLN A 136 2.43 -3.75 10.40
N LEU A 137 2.77 -3.61 9.12
CA LEU A 137 4.13 -3.70 8.59
C LEU A 137 4.88 -2.36 8.62
N GLY A 138 4.26 -1.27 9.06
CA GLY A 138 4.91 0.02 9.34
C GLY A 138 4.67 1.14 8.33
N GLY A 139 3.85 0.91 7.29
CA GLY A 139 3.51 1.92 6.30
C GLY A 139 2.60 3.00 6.86
N SER A 140 2.91 4.26 6.59
CA SER A 140 2.03 5.40 6.89
C SER A 140 1.18 5.75 5.68
N HIS A 141 0.12 6.54 5.87
CA HIS A 141 -0.71 6.99 4.77
C HIS A 141 0.08 7.82 3.75
N THR A 142 -0.26 7.68 2.47
CA THR A 142 0.43 8.34 1.35
C THR A 142 -0.34 9.50 0.73
N TRP A 143 -1.63 9.65 1.01
CA TRP A 143 -2.47 10.72 0.47
C TRP A 143 -2.10 12.10 1.03
N ASN A 144 -2.21 13.14 0.20
CA ASN A 144 -1.95 14.53 0.61
C ASN A 144 -3.21 15.40 0.72
N GLY A 145 -4.32 15.03 0.09
CA GLY A 145 -5.59 15.74 0.16
C GLY A 145 -6.75 14.84 0.59
N CYS A 146 -7.55 15.36 1.52
CA CYS A 146 -8.80 14.76 1.97
C CYS A 146 -9.60 15.81 2.75
N SER A 147 -10.86 15.54 3.06
CA SER A 147 -11.66 16.43 3.91
C SER A 147 -11.06 16.55 5.33
N ASP A 148 -11.40 17.62 6.06
CA ASP A 148 -10.90 17.85 7.42
C ASP A 148 -11.28 16.78 8.44
N GLN A 149 -12.28 15.95 8.14
CA GLN A 149 -12.63 14.81 8.97
C GLN A 149 -11.51 13.77 9.06
N GLN A 150 -10.67 13.67 8.02
CA GLN A 150 -9.54 12.73 7.95
C GLN A 150 -8.20 13.38 8.34
N ALA A 151 -8.18 14.65 8.76
CA ALA A 151 -6.94 15.38 9.04
C ALA A 151 -6.04 14.68 10.09
N GLY A 152 -6.65 13.99 11.07
CA GLY A 152 -5.91 13.24 12.09
C GLY A 152 -5.16 12.01 11.57
N GLN A 153 -5.47 11.56 10.35
CA GLN A 153 -4.84 10.42 9.69
C GLN A 153 -3.75 10.87 8.70
N TRP A 154 -3.62 12.16 8.43
CA TRP A 154 -2.61 12.67 7.52
C TRP A 154 -1.20 12.55 8.12
N THR A 155 -0.22 12.15 7.31
CA THR A 155 1.17 12.01 7.75
C THR A 155 2.10 12.85 6.88
N ALA A 156 2.58 13.98 7.42
CA ALA A 156 3.39 14.96 6.70
C ALA A 156 4.61 14.39 5.97
N THR A 157 5.24 13.36 6.54
CA THR A 157 6.48 12.80 6.02
C THR A 157 6.27 11.74 4.95
N SER A 158 5.03 11.28 4.73
CA SER A 158 4.69 10.25 3.74
C SER A 158 3.60 10.64 2.76
N ALA A 159 2.96 11.80 2.94
CA ALA A 159 1.93 12.36 2.07
C ALA A 159 2.51 12.80 0.71
N MET A 160 2.77 11.82 -0.16
CA MET A 160 3.47 11.95 -1.43
C MET A 160 2.55 11.71 -2.64
N GLU A 161 1.30 11.31 -2.42
CA GLU A 161 0.32 11.17 -3.49
C GLU A 161 -0.63 12.37 -3.52
N PRO A 162 -0.93 12.91 -4.71
CA PRO A 162 -1.87 14.02 -4.84
C PRO A 162 -3.27 13.63 -4.38
N SER A 163 -3.96 14.58 -3.77
CA SER A 163 -5.35 14.41 -3.32
C SER A 163 -5.55 13.13 -2.49
N SER A 164 -6.61 12.35 -2.74
CA SER A 164 -6.87 11.07 -2.07
C SER A 164 -5.82 9.98 -2.31
N GLY A 165 -4.92 10.19 -3.27
CA GLY A 165 -4.01 9.18 -3.81
C GLY A 165 -4.73 8.00 -4.50
N THR A 166 -3.92 7.00 -4.86
CA THR A 166 -4.26 5.90 -5.77
C THR A 166 -3.70 4.54 -5.33
N THR A 167 -2.62 4.51 -4.53
CA THR A 167 -2.02 3.24 -4.06
C THR A 167 -2.67 2.71 -2.78
N ILE A 168 -2.29 1.50 -2.36
CA ILE A 168 -2.89 0.79 -1.21
C ILE A 168 -2.89 1.62 0.08
N MET A 169 -1.85 2.39 0.37
CA MET A 169 -1.78 3.21 1.61
C MET A 169 -2.39 4.61 1.46
N ALA A 170 -3.00 4.89 0.31
CA ALA A 170 -3.77 6.10 0.08
C ALA A 170 -5.23 5.90 0.52
N TYR A 171 -6.07 6.91 0.27
CA TYR A 171 -7.50 6.95 0.57
C TYR A 171 -8.35 7.00 -0.71
N ALA A 172 -7.93 6.28 -1.75
CA ALA A 172 -8.70 6.13 -2.98
C ALA A 172 -10.13 5.69 -2.66
N GLY A 173 -11.12 6.37 -3.24
CA GLY A 173 -12.54 6.09 -2.99
C GLY A 173 -13.14 6.72 -1.73
N ILE A 174 -12.33 7.24 -0.80
CA ILE A 174 -12.80 7.71 0.52
C ILE A 174 -12.98 9.23 0.56
N CYS A 175 -12.04 9.98 -0.03
CA CYS A 175 -12.00 11.42 0.08
C CYS A 175 -12.86 12.13 -0.97
N SER A 176 -13.23 13.40 -0.73
CA SER A 176 -14.02 14.19 -1.69
C SER A 176 -13.22 14.60 -2.93
N ASP A 177 -11.92 14.81 -2.78
CA ASP A 177 -10.94 15.09 -3.84
C ASP A 177 -10.42 13.78 -4.45
N ASN A 178 -11.33 12.85 -4.71
CA ASN A 178 -10.98 11.50 -5.13
C ASN A 178 -10.39 11.46 -6.55
N LEU A 179 -9.25 10.75 -6.71
CA LEU A 179 -8.66 10.51 -8.02
C LEU A 179 -9.23 9.27 -8.72
N GLN A 180 -9.68 8.27 -7.95
CA GLN A 180 -10.24 7.03 -8.47
C GLN A 180 -11.03 6.27 -7.41
N PRO A 181 -12.02 5.44 -7.78
CA PRO A 181 -12.94 4.84 -6.81
C PRO A 181 -12.32 3.79 -5.88
N ASN A 182 -11.22 3.12 -6.26
CA ASN A 182 -10.59 2.04 -5.48
C ASN A 182 -9.07 2.10 -5.67
N SER A 183 -8.29 1.51 -4.78
CA SER A 183 -6.83 1.52 -4.88
C SER A 183 -6.34 0.65 -6.03
N ASP A 184 -5.28 1.10 -6.70
CA ASP A 184 -4.46 0.19 -7.50
C ASP A 184 -3.73 -0.76 -6.54
N ALA A 185 -3.66 -2.05 -6.89
CA ALA A 185 -3.08 -3.10 -6.03
C ALA A 185 -1.54 -3.06 -6.02
N ASN A 186 -0.96 -1.89 -5.73
CA ASN A 186 0.48 -1.67 -5.60
C ASN A 186 0.77 -0.81 -4.36
N LEU A 187 1.95 -0.99 -3.79
CA LEU A 187 2.51 -0.12 -2.77
C LEU A 187 3.25 1.04 -3.42
N HIS A 188 3.02 2.26 -2.93
CA HIS A 188 3.85 3.41 -3.24
C HIS A 188 5.30 3.18 -2.78
N ALA A 189 6.29 3.76 -3.45
CA ALA A 189 7.71 3.73 -3.09
C ALA A 189 7.94 4.18 -1.63
N ARG A 190 7.13 5.12 -1.15
CA ARG A 190 7.15 5.51 0.27
C ARG A 190 6.75 4.38 1.20
N THR A 191 5.70 3.64 0.86
CA THR A 191 5.27 2.48 1.64
C THR A 191 6.31 1.37 1.57
N PHE A 192 6.82 1.07 0.37
CA PHE A 192 7.91 0.11 0.17
C PHE A 192 9.09 0.40 1.10
N THR A 193 9.63 1.62 1.05
CA THR A 193 10.79 2.02 1.87
C THR A 193 10.52 1.92 3.38
N GLN A 194 9.30 2.26 3.82
CA GLN A 194 8.91 2.10 5.22
C GLN A 194 8.84 0.63 5.66
N LEU A 195 8.28 -0.23 4.81
CA LEU A 195 8.16 -1.66 5.09
C LEU A 195 9.53 -2.34 5.11
N VAL A 196 10.38 -2.08 4.11
CA VAL A 196 11.75 -2.60 4.02
C VAL A 196 12.55 -2.21 5.26
N ALA A 197 12.48 -0.94 5.67
CA ALA A 197 13.16 -0.47 6.87
C ALA A 197 12.60 -1.08 8.16
N ARG A 198 11.26 -1.21 8.28
CA ARG A 198 10.62 -1.78 9.48
C ARG A 198 10.96 -3.26 9.66
N LEU A 199 11.10 -3.99 8.56
CA LEU A 199 11.27 -5.43 8.56
C LEU A 199 12.71 -5.87 8.29
N ALA A 200 13.64 -4.93 8.07
CA ALA A 200 15.04 -5.22 7.74
C ALA A 200 15.15 -6.16 6.53
N LEU A 201 14.45 -5.81 5.44
CA LEU A 201 14.38 -6.62 4.20
C LEU A 201 15.41 -6.20 3.15
N ASP A 202 16.24 -5.19 3.42
CA ASP A 202 17.28 -4.77 2.49
C ASP A 202 18.45 -5.76 2.45
N GLU A 203 19.23 -5.73 1.35
CA GLU A 203 20.37 -6.63 1.15
C GLU A 203 21.51 -6.42 2.17
N THR A 204 21.51 -5.30 2.90
CA THR A 204 22.52 -5.01 3.94
C THR A 204 22.17 -5.60 5.29
N SER A 205 20.90 -5.99 5.48
CA SER A 205 20.38 -6.57 6.70
C SER A 205 20.78 -8.05 6.79
N THR A 206 21.27 -8.48 7.96
CA THR A 206 21.71 -9.86 8.17
C THR A 206 20.56 -10.86 8.29
N ALA A 207 19.39 -10.38 8.75
CA ALA A 207 18.16 -11.14 8.87
C ALA A 207 16.97 -10.17 8.99
N PRO A 208 15.76 -10.58 8.58
CA PRO A 208 14.56 -9.79 8.80
C PRO A 208 14.26 -9.67 10.30
N THR A 209 13.53 -8.63 10.68
CA THR A 209 13.08 -8.41 12.06
C THR A 209 12.30 -9.60 12.63
N CYS A 210 11.59 -10.33 11.76
CA CYS A 210 10.93 -11.59 12.09
C CYS A 210 10.46 -12.33 10.82
N GLY A 211 9.73 -13.43 11.01
CA GLY A 211 9.44 -14.37 9.93
C GLY A 211 10.67 -15.22 9.58
N SER A 212 10.52 -16.01 8.52
CA SER A 212 11.60 -16.85 8.01
C SER A 212 12.22 -16.21 6.78
N ASN A 213 13.55 -16.05 6.77
CA ASN A 213 14.28 -15.61 5.59
C ASN A 213 14.52 -16.80 4.66
N THR A 214 13.99 -16.74 3.44
CA THR A 214 14.23 -17.74 2.40
C THR A 214 14.82 -17.02 1.19
N PRO A 215 16.04 -17.36 0.75
CA PRO A 215 16.60 -16.78 -0.46
C PRO A 215 15.67 -17.01 -1.66
N THR A 216 15.33 -15.94 -2.37
CA THR A 216 14.57 -16.03 -3.62
C THR A 216 15.44 -16.55 -4.77
N GLY A 217 16.77 -16.36 -4.65
CA GLY A 217 17.71 -16.63 -5.73
C GLY A 217 17.74 -15.53 -6.80
N ASN A 218 16.96 -14.46 -6.62
CA ASN A 218 16.94 -13.31 -7.52
C ASN A 218 17.71 -12.14 -6.95
N GLN A 219 18.32 -11.37 -7.84
CA GLN A 219 19.10 -10.19 -7.54
C GLN A 219 18.28 -8.94 -7.82
N THR A 220 18.51 -7.91 -7.03
CA THR A 220 17.88 -6.60 -7.24
C THR A 220 18.26 -6.06 -8.62
N PRO A 221 17.32 -5.51 -9.41
CA PRO A 221 17.63 -4.83 -10.66
C PRO A 221 18.68 -3.73 -10.43
N ASN A 222 19.42 -3.35 -11.47
CA ASN A 222 20.27 -2.17 -11.42
C ASN A 222 19.61 -1.07 -12.24
N VAL A 223 19.14 -0.04 -11.56
CA VAL A 223 18.66 1.17 -12.23
C VAL A 223 19.85 2.12 -12.46
N THR A 224 19.85 2.88 -13.55
CA THR A 224 20.79 3.99 -13.75
C THR A 224 20.04 5.29 -13.53
N ALA A 225 20.46 6.05 -12.51
CA ALA A 225 19.84 7.34 -12.20
C ALA A 225 19.89 8.27 -13.42
N ALA A 226 18.74 8.84 -13.77
CA ALA A 226 18.70 9.91 -14.76
C ALA A 226 19.34 11.18 -14.20
N ALA A 227 19.93 12.01 -15.07
CA ALA A 227 20.45 13.31 -14.66
C ALA A 227 19.32 14.23 -14.19
N ASP A 228 19.61 15.08 -13.22
CA ASP A 228 18.67 16.11 -12.77
C ASP A 228 18.33 17.06 -13.93
N LEU A 229 17.04 17.27 -14.17
CA LEU A 229 16.53 18.19 -15.19
C LEU A 229 15.90 19.43 -14.54
N THR A 230 15.88 20.57 -15.23
CA THR A 230 15.01 21.71 -14.88
C THR A 230 14.03 21.94 -16.02
N ILE A 231 12.75 21.76 -15.73
CA ILE A 231 11.63 21.77 -16.65
C ILE A 231 10.83 23.05 -16.37
N PRO A 232 10.73 23.99 -17.31
CA PRO A 232 9.91 25.18 -17.10
C PRO A 232 8.47 24.82 -16.77
N GLU A 233 7.78 25.69 -16.03
CA GLU A 233 6.36 25.53 -15.74
C GLU A 233 5.55 25.30 -17.04
N GLN A 234 4.47 24.52 -16.92
CA GLN A 234 3.57 24.19 -18.03
C GLN A 234 4.24 23.52 -19.25
N THR A 235 5.46 22.98 -19.09
CA THR A 235 6.15 22.23 -20.14
C THR A 235 5.91 20.73 -19.94
N PRO A 236 5.20 20.05 -20.86
CA PRO A 236 5.14 18.61 -20.86
C PRO A 236 6.54 18.02 -21.01
N PHE A 237 6.80 16.94 -20.28
CA PHE A 237 8.09 16.27 -20.31
C PHE A 237 7.88 14.76 -20.26
N GLN A 238 8.94 14.03 -20.57
CA GLN A 238 8.95 12.59 -20.53
C GLN A 238 10.20 12.15 -19.78
N LEU A 239 10.04 11.18 -18.88
CA LEU A 239 11.13 10.55 -18.17
C LEU A 239 11.38 9.17 -18.74
N THR A 240 12.64 8.83 -18.94
CA THR A 240 13.09 7.52 -19.39
C THR A 240 14.25 7.09 -18.50
N VAL A 241 14.21 5.85 -18.02
CA VAL A 241 15.31 5.26 -17.23
C VAL A 241 15.98 4.14 -18.01
N ALA A 242 17.26 3.92 -17.76
CA ALA A 242 17.92 2.68 -18.14
C ALA A 242 17.98 1.77 -16.90
N ALA A 243 17.59 0.52 -17.04
CA ALA A 243 17.75 -0.49 -16.00
C ALA A 243 18.08 -1.85 -16.62
N ASN A 244 18.79 -2.68 -15.87
CA ASN A 244 19.05 -4.07 -16.24
C ASN A 244 18.78 -4.98 -15.05
N ASP A 245 18.25 -6.16 -15.31
CA ASP A 245 18.12 -7.23 -14.32
C ASP A 245 19.32 -8.19 -14.44
N PRO A 246 20.06 -8.48 -13.35
CA PRO A 246 21.20 -9.40 -13.39
C PRO A 246 20.84 -10.83 -13.79
N ASP A 247 19.61 -11.27 -13.51
CA ASP A 247 19.11 -12.62 -13.77
C ASP A 247 18.47 -12.72 -15.18
N GLY A 248 18.25 -11.59 -15.84
CA GLY A 248 17.73 -11.48 -17.19
C GLY A 248 16.22 -11.39 -17.27
N ASP A 249 15.57 -11.10 -16.15
CA ASP A 249 14.11 -11.00 -16.07
C ASP A 249 13.56 -9.75 -16.77
N VAL A 250 12.31 -9.85 -17.20
CA VAL A 250 11.59 -8.72 -17.80
C VAL A 250 11.26 -7.72 -16.70
N LEU A 251 11.77 -6.49 -16.86
CA LEU A 251 11.49 -5.39 -15.97
C LEU A 251 10.15 -4.71 -16.30
N VAL A 252 9.42 -4.35 -15.24
CA VAL A 252 8.33 -3.37 -15.27
C VAL A 252 8.75 -2.11 -14.53
N TYR A 253 8.16 -0.99 -14.93
CA TYR A 253 8.54 0.33 -14.50
C TYR A 253 7.34 1.09 -13.95
N ASN A 254 7.52 1.71 -12.79
CA ASN A 254 6.60 2.71 -12.26
C ASN A 254 7.36 4.00 -11.91
N TRP A 255 6.67 5.13 -12.02
CA TRP A 255 7.22 6.44 -11.70
C TRP A 255 6.34 7.08 -10.64
N GLU A 256 6.93 7.45 -9.52
CA GLU A 256 6.19 7.97 -8.38
C GLU A 256 6.85 9.23 -7.86
N GLU A 257 6.04 10.21 -7.48
CA GLU A 257 6.53 11.43 -6.85
C GLU A 257 6.81 11.19 -5.38
N LEU A 258 7.85 11.84 -4.86
CA LEU A 258 8.26 11.77 -3.47
C LEU A 258 8.13 13.09 -2.73
N ASP A 259 7.71 14.15 -3.43
CA ASP A 259 7.53 15.44 -2.81
C ASP A 259 6.40 15.38 -1.79
N THR A 260 6.68 15.93 -0.62
CA THR A 260 5.68 16.18 0.41
C THR A 260 5.44 17.68 0.47
N GLY A 261 4.19 18.08 0.69
CA GLY A 261 3.84 19.49 0.78
C GLY A 261 2.81 19.78 1.86
N THR A 262 2.25 20.98 1.79
CA THR A 262 1.07 21.31 2.59
C THR A 262 -0.07 20.35 2.25
N ARG A 263 -0.78 19.88 3.28
CA ARG A 263 -1.99 19.07 3.12
C ARG A 263 -3.01 19.81 2.25
N GLY A 264 -3.52 19.13 1.23
CA GLY A 264 -4.57 19.59 0.34
C GLY A 264 -4.46 18.94 -1.04
N ALA A 265 -5.58 18.96 -1.76
CA ALA A 265 -5.56 18.64 -3.18
C ALA A 265 -4.69 19.66 -3.94
N PRO A 266 -4.04 19.28 -5.05
CA PRO A 266 -3.32 20.22 -5.91
C PRO A 266 -4.18 21.43 -6.30
N THR A 267 -5.48 21.25 -6.47
CA THR A 267 -6.45 22.33 -6.76
C THR A 267 -6.49 23.44 -5.72
N ALA A 268 -6.17 23.13 -4.46
CA ALA A 268 -6.16 24.06 -3.34
C ALA A 268 -4.75 24.56 -3.04
N THR A 269 -3.73 23.73 -3.19
CA THR A 269 -2.34 24.05 -2.82
C THR A 269 -1.52 24.65 -3.95
N GLY A 270 -1.92 24.39 -5.19
CA GLY A 270 -1.16 24.71 -6.40
C GLY A 270 0.11 23.88 -6.56
N ASP A 271 0.82 24.17 -7.65
CA ASP A 271 2.22 23.77 -7.84
C ASP A 271 3.09 24.72 -7.00
N ASN A 272 3.20 24.50 -5.70
CA ASN A 272 4.00 25.37 -4.82
C ASN A 272 5.47 24.93 -4.72
N GLY A 273 5.94 24.08 -5.64
CA GLY A 273 7.26 23.48 -5.63
C GLY A 273 7.50 22.45 -4.52
N THR A 274 6.45 22.03 -3.79
CA THR A 274 6.54 21.02 -2.71
C THR A 274 5.35 20.07 -2.65
N ALA A 275 4.16 20.46 -3.13
CA ALA A 275 2.99 19.60 -3.12
C ALA A 275 3.15 18.46 -4.13
N PRO A 276 2.68 17.25 -3.82
CA PRO A 276 2.62 16.18 -4.80
C PRO A 276 1.59 16.52 -5.89
N LEU A 277 1.98 16.40 -7.15
CA LEU A 277 1.22 16.76 -8.35
C LEU A 277 0.91 15.57 -9.27
N PHE A 278 1.70 14.50 -9.20
CA PHE A 278 1.65 13.36 -10.10
C PHE A 278 1.18 12.11 -9.37
N ARG A 279 0.03 11.60 -9.81
CA ARG A 279 -0.51 10.32 -9.32
C ARG A 279 0.37 9.14 -9.72
N SER A 280 0.33 8.08 -8.91
CA SER A 280 0.88 6.78 -9.29
C SER A 280 -0.01 6.07 -10.32
N PHE A 281 0.56 5.09 -11.00
CA PHE A 281 -0.14 4.18 -11.93
C PHE A 281 0.40 2.75 -11.75
N ASN A 282 -0.31 1.77 -12.32
CA ASN A 282 0.22 0.40 -12.40
C ASN A 282 1.54 0.36 -13.20
N PRO A 283 2.53 -0.45 -12.78
CA PRO A 283 3.77 -0.63 -13.52
C PRO A 283 3.54 -1.09 -14.97
N THR A 284 4.41 -0.67 -15.89
CA THR A 284 4.36 -1.07 -17.31
C THR A 284 5.72 -1.52 -17.82
N THR A 285 5.80 -2.26 -18.91
CA THR A 285 7.10 -2.65 -19.52
C THR A 285 7.81 -1.49 -20.23
N SER A 286 7.19 -0.31 -20.32
CA SER A 286 7.81 0.88 -20.89
C SER A 286 8.74 1.52 -19.85
N PRO A 287 10.04 1.71 -20.14
CA PRO A 287 10.94 2.46 -19.25
C PRO A 287 10.64 3.96 -19.24
N THR A 288 9.62 4.37 -19.97
CA THR A 288 9.33 5.76 -20.31
C THR A 288 7.92 6.17 -19.89
N ARG A 289 7.77 7.31 -19.21
CA ARG A 289 6.47 7.90 -18.84
C ARG A 289 6.37 9.38 -19.23
N ASN A 290 5.20 9.75 -19.79
CA ASN A 290 4.85 11.14 -20.13
C ASN A 290 4.17 11.86 -18.96
N PHE A 291 4.50 13.14 -18.79
CA PHE A 291 3.93 14.01 -17.77
C PHE A 291 3.46 15.34 -18.40
N PRO A 292 2.13 15.63 -18.43
CA PRO A 292 1.02 14.72 -18.13
C PRO A 292 0.91 13.57 -19.16
N SER A 293 -0.01 12.62 -18.97
CA SER A 293 -0.14 11.49 -19.91
C SER A 293 -0.52 11.98 -21.32
N LEU A 294 -0.10 11.22 -22.34
CA LEU A 294 -0.24 11.62 -23.75
C LEU A 294 -1.69 11.96 -24.17
N PRO A 295 -2.74 11.24 -23.73
CA PRO A 295 -4.12 11.66 -23.99
C PRO A 295 -4.41 13.10 -23.53
N TYR A 296 -3.91 13.50 -22.35
CA TYR A 296 -4.12 14.86 -21.87
C TYR A 296 -3.41 15.91 -22.73
N ILE A 297 -2.23 15.58 -23.24
CA ILE A 297 -1.46 16.45 -24.14
C ILE A 297 -2.18 16.58 -25.49
N LEU A 298 -2.60 15.47 -26.08
CA LEU A 298 -3.18 15.41 -27.44
C LEU A 298 -4.58 16.03 -27.53
N ASP A 299 -5.39 15.90 -26.47
CA ASP A 299 -6.72 16.50 -26.41
C ASP A 299 -6.68 18.02 -26.17
N ASN A 300 -5.48 18.63 -26.20
CA ASN A 300 -5.21 20.02 -25.78
C ASN A 300 -5.74 20.30 -24.37
N SER A 301 -5.96 19.24 -23.59
CA SER A 301 -6.23 19.25 -22.15
C SER A 301 -4.93 19.28 -21.34
N ASN A 302 -3.90 19.95 -21.89
CA ASN A 302 -2.83 20.51 -21.07
C ASN A 302 -3.41 21.56 -20.08
N ILE A 303 -4.70 21.88 -20.24
CA ILE A 303 -5.63 22.28 -19.20
C ILE A 303 -6.14 21.00 -18.52
N PRO A 304 -5.66 20.63 -17.31
CA PRO A 304 -6.22 19.49 -16.57
C PRO A 304 -7.76 19.60 -16.51
N PRO A 305 -8.52 18.49 -16.45
CA PRO A 305 -9.98 18.51 -16.45
C PRO A 305 -10.53 19.56 -15.46
N ALA A 306 -11.70 20.14 -15.76
CA ALA A 306 -12.28 21.37 -15.18
C ALA A 306 -12.49 21.43 -13.64
N THR A 307 -11.84 20.57 -12.87
CA THR A 307 -11.65 20.67 -11.42
C THR A 307 -10.31 21.28 -11.00
N ILE A 308 -9.33 21.49 -11.90
CA ILE A 308 -7.98 21.92 -11.48
C ILE A 308 -7.55 23.24 -12.11
N SER A 309 -7.69 24.34 -11.34
CA SER A 309 -6.95 25.58 -11.56
C SER A 309 -5.88 25.67 -10.47
N LEU A 310 -4.61 25.43 -10.82
CA LEU A 310 -3.49 25.60 -9.88
C LEU A 310 -3.11 27.09 -9.80
N PRO A 311 -2.95 27.69 -8.61
CA PRO A 311 -2.33 29.01 -8.48
C PRO A 311 -0.86 29.01 -8.93
N PRO A 312 -0.28 30.20 -9.22
CA PRO A 312 1.08 30.35 -9.76
C PRO A 312 2.14 29.71 -8.86
N ALA A 313 3.16 29.11 -9.48
CA ALA A 313 4.18 28.35 -8.80
C ALA A 313 5.29 29.19 -8.16
N ALA A 314 5.82 28.70 -7.03
CA ALA A 314 7.07 29.16 -6.45
C ALA A 314 8.10 28.04 -6.60
N GLY A 315 8.96 28.14 -7.62
CA GLY A 315 9.81 27.04 -8.08
C GLY A 315 10.70 26.41 -7.00
N LYS A 316 10.66 25.07 -6.93
CA LYS A 316 11.60 24.14 -6.26
C LYS A 316 11.45 22.72 -6.87
N LEU A 317 12.43 21.86 -6.56
CA LEU A 317 12.68 20.52 -7.13
C LEU A 317 11.46 19.58 -7.05
N LEU A 318 11.11 18.88 -8.14
CA LEU A 318 10.34 17.63 -8.04
C LEU A 318 11.31 16.47 -7.78
N HIS A 319 11.01 15.63 -6.80
CA HIS A 319 11.72 14.38 -6.55
C HIS A 319 10.82 13.23 -7.01
N GLY A 320 11.20 12.53 -8.07
CA GLY A 320 10.55 11.28 -8.49
C GLY A 320 11.40 10.06 -8.13
N ARG A 321 10.81 8.86 -8.09
CA ARG A 321 11.53 7.59 -8.18
C ARG A 321 11.11 6.83 -9.41
N THR A 322 12.06 6.06 -9.94
CA THR A 322 11.72 4.93 -10.81
C THR A 322 11.79 3.66 -10.00
N LEU A 323 10.74 2.85 -10.08
CA LEU A 323 10.74 1.48 -9.62
C LEU A 323 11.02 0.61 -10.84
N ALA A 324 12.05 -0.24 -10.78
CA ALA A 324 12.24 -1.34 -11.71
C ALA A 324 12.09 -2.65 -10.94
N GLU A 325 11.21 -3.52 -11.42
CA GLU A 325 10.87 -4.79 -10.77
C GLU A 325 10.90 -5.89 -11.82
N SER A 326 11.55 -7.00 -11.53
CA SER A 326 11.48 -8.20 -12.35
C SER A 326 10.11 -8.91 -12.17
N GLY A 327 9.74 -9.79 -13.10
CA GLY A 327 8.40 -10.40 -13.16
C GLY A 327 8.12 -11.57 -12.20
N GLU A 328 9.12 -12.12 -11.50
CA GLU A 328 8.94 -13.19 -10.50
C GLU A 328 9.18 -12.65 -9.05
N ARG A 329 9.41 -13.52 -8.05
CA ARG A 329 9.46 -13.13 -6.62
C ARG A 329 10.70 -12.30 -6.28
N HIS A 330 10.61 -10.97 -6.29
CA HIS A 330 11.82 -10.17 -6.40
C HIS A 330 11.95 -8.96 -5.46
N PRO A 331 13.19 -8.64 -5.05
CA PRO A 331 13.54 -7.36 -4.45
C PRO A 331 13.51 -6.24 -5.51
N ARG A 332 12.96 -5.08 -5.14
CA ARG A 332 12.90 -3.88 -6.00
C ARG A 332 14.18 -3.07 -5.87
N ASP A 333 14.60 -2.43 -6.96
CA ASP A 333 15.59 -1.35 -6.91
C ASP A 333 14.90 0.01 -7.03
N GLU A 334 15.34 0.96 -6.21
CA GLU A 334 14.85 2.33 -6.20
C GLU A 334 15.99 3.30 -6.45
N LEU A 335 15.89 4.09 -7.52
CA LEU A 335 16.73 5.27 -7.66
C LEU A 335 15.91 6.56 -7.71
N PRO A 336 16.31 7.58 -6.93
CA PRO A 336 15.75 8.91 -7.08
C PRO A 336 16.12 9.46 -8.46
N CYS A 337 15.15 10.07 -9.13
CA CYS A 337 15.33 10.89 -10.32
C CYS A 337 14.73 12.26 -10.01
N HIS A 338 15.54 13.32 -10.03
CA HIS A 338 15.04 14.66 -9.72
C HIS A 338 14.69 15.42 -10.99
N CYS A 339 13.49 15.97 -11.02
CA CYS A 339 12.99 16.82 -12.09
C CYS A 339 12.63 18.16 -11.48
N ARG A 340 13.50 19.14 -11.56
CA ARG A 340 13.24 20.49 -11.07
C ARG A 340 12.18 21.17 -11.92
N ARG A 341 11.18 21.81 -11.30
CA ARG A 341 10.39 22.88 -11.94
C ARG A 341 10.83 24.24 -11.43
#